data_AF-A0A968QDA6-F1
#
_entry.id   AF-A0A968QDA6-F1
#
_cell.length_a   1.000
_cell.length_b   1.000
_cell.length_c   1.000
_cell.angle_alpha   90.00
_cell.angle_beta   90.00
_cell.angle_gamma   90.00
#
_symmetry.space_group_name_H-M   'P 1'
#
loop_
_entity.id
_entity.type
_entity.pdbx_description
1 polymer ?
#
loop_
_entity_poly.entity_id
_entity_poly.type
_entity_poly.pdbx_seq_one_letter_code
_entity_poly.pdbx_strand_id
1 'polypeptide(L)'
;MKSPKQAKCYVQFNLLATQSLKQLSYRLFDYANFMSLNSILARWLFKRLSHNFVQARAGVPYTIKASTIIRDSGLINRDAFRFQLRAIDAALAELKQKRVLYEIGKKRINDGRDRRKIEDVVYQLIPTHEFAQQVIMGNKRLLVLQERAEKDGKARTSFSDAKAVLEISD
;
A
#
# COMPACT_ATOMS: atom_id res chain seq x y z
N MET A 1 33.17 8.67 -14.04
CA MET A 1 31.79 8.80 -14.55
C MET A 1 31.82 8.61 -16.07
N LYS A 2 31.02 7.71 -16.64
CA LYS A 2 30.91 7.57 -18.12
C LYS A 2 30.41 8.88 -18.74
N SER A 3 30.94 9.25 -19.91
CA SER A 3 30.64 10.51 -20.60
C SER A 3 29.13 10.81 -20.72
N PRO A 4 28.68 12.04 -20.44
CA PRO A 4 27.26 12.42 -20.37
C PRO A 4 26.50 12.37 -21.72
N LYS A 5 27.19 12.15 -22.85
CA LYS A 5 26.60 12.18 -24.20
C LYS A 5 25.68 10.98 -24.54
N GLN A 6 25.52 10.00 -23.64
CA GLN A 6 24.69 8.80 -23.86
C GLN A 6 23.55 8.61 -22.84
N ALA A 7 23.37 9.52 -21.88
CA ALA A 7 22.34 9.37 -20.85
C ALA A 7 20.94 9.78 -21.39
N LYS A 8 19.95 8.87 -21.31
CA LYS A 8 18.56 9.15 -21.73
C LYS A 8 17.79 10.02 -20.74
N CYS A 9 18.10 9.94 -19.44
CA CYS A 9 17.47 10.75 -18.40
C CYS A 9 18.39 10.80 -17.17
N TYR A 10 18.45 11.96 -16.52
CA TYR A 10 19.09 12.16 -15.22
C TYR A 10 18.01 12.46 -14.18
N VAL A 11 18.03 11.73 -13.07
CA VAL A 11 17.07 11.89 -11.96
C VAL A 11 17.86 12.10 -10.67
N GLN A 12 17.54 13.19 -9.97
CA GLN A 12 18.07 13.48 -8.64
C GLN A 12 16.95 13.38 -7.61
N PHE A 13 17.14 12.53 -6.61
CA PHE A 13 16.18 12.37 -5.52
C PHE A 13 16.36 13.47 -4.46
N ASN A 14 15.27 13.80 -3.80
CA ASN A 14 15.31 14.57 -2.55
C ASN A 14 16.17 13.81 -1.50
N LEU A 15 16.81 14.56 -0.60
CA LEU A 15 17.58 14.02 0.51
C LEU A 15 16.79 13.00 1.36
N LEU A 16 15.51 13.26 1.64
CA LEU A 16 14.66 12.35 2.43
C LEU A 16 14.45 10.99 1.73
N ALA A 17 14.24 11.00 0.41
CA ALA A 17 14.13 9.78 -0.37
C ALA A 17 15.47 9.03 -0.40
N THR A 18 16.58 9.75 -0.53
CA THR A 18 17.93 9.19 -0.50
C THR A 18 18.23 8.53 0.86
N GLN A 19 17.85 9.19 1.96
CA GLN A 19 17.98 8.63 3.32
C GLN A 19 17.13 7.38 3.48
N SER A 20 15.88 7.41 3.05
CA SER A 20 14.97 6.26 3.11
C SER A 20 15.50 5.05 2.34
N LEU A 21 16.10 5.29 1.16
CA LEU A 21 16.75 4.25 0.36
C LEU A 21 17.97 3.67 1.07
N LYS A 22 18.82 4.52 1.68
CA LYS A 22 20.00 4.10 2.44
C LYS A 22 19.62 3.30 3.69
N GLN A 23 18.54 3.67 4.35
CA GLN A 23 18.03 3.02 5.56
C GLN A 23 17.15 1.79 5.27
N LEU A 24 16.92 1.45 4.00
CA LEU A 24 16.04 0.35 3.61
C LEU A 24 14.63 0.47 4.22
N SER A 25 14.10 1.69 4.39
CA SER A 25 12.79 1.95 5.00
C SER A 25 11.61 1.79 4.03
N TYR A 26 11.87 1.27 2.83
CA TYR A 26 10.88 1.04 1.78
C TYR A 26 10.27 -0.36 1.85
N ARG A 27 9.13 -0.54 1.15
CA ARG A 27 8.48 -1.84 0.99
C ARG A 27 8.72 -2.40 -0.40
N LEU A 28 9.10 -3.67 -0.46
CA LEU A 28 9.18 -4.44 -1.70
C LEU A 28 7.81 -5.02 -2.06
N PHE A 29 7.45 -4.95 -3.33
CA PHE A 29 6.23 -5.54 -3.89
C PHE A 29 6.46 -5.96 -5.35
N ASP A 30 5.55 -6.75 -5.90
CA ASP A 30 5.63 -7.20 -7.29
C ASP A 30 5.34 -6.05 -8.28
N TYR A 31 6.39 -5.55 -8.90
CA TYR A 31 6.31 -4.46 -9.88
C TYR A 31 5.61 -4.87 -11.18
N ALA A 32 5.77 -6.12 -11.63
CA ALA A 32 5.17 -6.58 -12.87
C ALA A 32 3.64 -6.63 -12.73
N ASN A 33 3.15 -7.19 -11.63
CA ASN A 33 1.72 -7.20 -11.31
C ASN A 33 1.19 -5.77 -11.15
N PHE A 34 1.91 -4.91 -10.43
CA PHE A 34 1.55 -3.51 -10.25
C PHE A 34 1.42 -2.74 -11.59
N MET A 35 2.37 -2.91 -12.50
CA MET A 35 2.35 -2.21 -13.80
C MET A 35 1.29 -2.76 -14.75
N SER A 36 0.87 -4.02 -14.56
CA SER A 36 -0.21 -4.63 -15.35
C SER A 36 -1.60 -4.07 -15.04
N LEU A 37 -1.75 -3.31 -13.94
CA LEU A 37 -2.97 -2.61 -13.57
C LEU A 37 -3.14 -1.35 -14.42
N ASN A 38 -4.34 -1.15 -14.93
CA ASN A 38 -4.74 -0.03 -15.76
C ASN A 38 -5.24 1.15 -14.90
N SER A 39 -6.09 0.90 -13.91
CA SER A 39 -6.63 1.97 -13.07
C SER A 39 -5.59 2.49 -12.08
N ILE A 40 -5.46 3.82 -12.00
CA ILE A 40 -4.62 4.48 -11.00
C ILE A 40 -5.12 4.16 -9.58
N LEU A 41 -6.43 4.04 -9.39
CA LEU A 41 -7.02 3.66 -8.10
C LEU A 41 -6.70 2.19 -7.75
N ALA A 42 -6.73 1.28 -8.73
CA ALA A 42 -6.32 -0.10 -8.51
C ALA A 42 -4.84 -0.19 -8.13
N ARG A 43 -3.96 0.58 -8.80
CA ARG A 43 -2.54 0.70 -8.45
C ARG A 43 -2.34 1.21 -7.03
N TRP A 44 -3.08 2.24 -6.63
CA TRP A 44 -3.02 2.77 -5.27
C TRP A 44 -3.49 1.73 -4.24
N LEU A 45 -4.60 1.04 -4.50
CA LEU A 45 -5.11 -0.04 -3.63
C LEU A 45 -4.10 -1.20 -3.53
N PHE A 46 -3.48 -1.59 -4.65
CA PHE A 46 -2.42 -2.61 -4.66
C PHE A 46 -1.24 -2.23 -3.77
N LYS A 47 -0.75 -0.99 -3.88
CA LYS A 47 0.32 -0.48 -3.01
C LYS A 47 -0.12 -0.49 -1.55
N ARG A 48 -1.33 0.00 -1.26
CA ARG A 48 -1.86 0.04 0.10
C ARG A 48 -2.00 -1.35 0.71
N LEU A 49 -2.48 -2.34 -0.05
CA LEU A 49 -2.54 -3.73 0.37
C LEU A 49 -1.14 -4.28 0.66
N SER A 50 -0.19 -4.05 -0.24
CA SER A 50 1.20 -4.51 -0.06
C SER A 50 1.86 -3.94 1.20
N HIS A 51 1.50 -2.71 1.59
CA HIS A 51 2.04 -2.07 2.79
C HIS A 51 1.39 -2.54 4.09
N ASN A 52 0.07 -2.81 4.07
CA ASN A 52 -0.69 -3.15 5.29
C ASN A 52 -0.81 -4.66 5.53
N PHE A 53 -0.61 -5.50 4.51
CA PHE A 53 -0.76 -6.95 4.60
C PHE A 53 0.53 -7.64 5.10
N VAL A 54 1.13 -7.12 6.17
CA VAL A 54 2.43 -7.59 6.68
C VAL A 54 2.27 -8.72 7.69
N GLN A 55 1.24 -8.63 8.54
CA GLN A 55 0.99 -9.57 9.65
C GLN A 55 -0.14 -10.56 9.34
N ALA A 56 -0.83 -10.39 8.22
CA ALA A 56 -2.02 -11.15 7.87
C ALA A 56 -1.63 -12.43 7.13
N ARG A 57 -2.02 -13.58 7.71
CA ARG A 57 -1.96 -14.88 7.02
C ARG A 57 -2.98 -14.90 5.88
N ALA A 58 -2.77 -15.75 4.88
CA ALA A 58 -3.76 -15.97 3.82
C ALA A 58 -5.14 -16.27 4.45
N GLY A 59 -6.18 -15.56 4.01
CA GLY A 59 -7.54 -15.68 4.54
C GLY A 59 -7.94 -14.64 5.59
N VAL A 60 -7.02 -13.87 6.17
CA VAL A 60 -7.39 -12.74 7.05
C VAL A 60 -7.85 -11.55 6.18
N PRO A 61 -9.10 -11.05 6.33
CA PRO A 61 -9.59 -9.95 5.51
C PRO A 61 -8.94 -8.62 5.93
N TYR A 62 -8.46 -7.86 4.95
CA TYR A 62 -8.10 -6.45 5.15
C TYR A 62 -9.36 -5.59 5.06
N THR A 63 -9.69 -4.89 6.14
CA THR A 63 -10.92 -4.09 6.22
C THR A 63 -10.63 -2.61 6.03
N ILE A 64 -11.38 -1.95 5.14
CA ILE A 64 -11.21 -0.53 4.83
C ILE A 64 -12.54 0.15 4.48
N LYS A 65 -12.74 1.38 4.95
CA LYS A 65 -13.93 2.19 4.63
C LYS A 65 -13.79 2.90 3.27
N ALA A 66 -14.91 3.12 2.58
CA ALA A 66 -14.95 3.87 1.33
C ALA A 66 -14.51 5.32 1.53
N SER A 67 -14.98 5.98 2.60
CA SER A 67 -14.54 7.32 3.00
C SER A 67 -13.02 7.43 3.13
N THR A 68 -12.39 6.41 3.74
CA THR A 68 -10.93 6.32 3.89
C THR A 68 -10.23 6.14 2.55
N ILE A 69 -10.78 5.34 1.63
CA ILE A 69 -10.24 5.21 0.28
C ILE A 69 -10.32 6.54 -0.46
N ILE A 70 -11.45 7.24 -0.40
CA ILE A 70 -11.67 8.51 -1.10
C ILE A 70 -10.68 9.56 -0.58
N ARG A 71 -10.64 9.75 0.75
CA ARG A 71 -9.78 10.73 1.41
C ARG A 71 -8.30 10.47 1.16
N ASP A 72 -7.84 9.24 1.39
CA ASP A 72 -6.41 8.92 1.36
C ASP A 72 -5.87 8.73 -0.07
N SER A 73 -6.73 8.37 -1.03
CA SER A 73 -6.29 8.22 -2.43
C SER A 73 -6.16 9.57 -3.13
N GLY A 74 -7.08 10.51 -2.88
CA GLY A 74 -7.14 11.76 -3.64
C GLY A 74 -7.41 11.58 -5.14
N LEU A 75 -7.78 10.36 -5.58
CA LEU A 75 -7.91 10.01 -7.01
C LEU A 75 -9.36 10.09 -7.52
N ILE A 76 -10.33 10.24 -6.62
CA ILE A 76 -11.75 10.18 -6.96
C ILE A 76 -12.31 11.60 -6.94
N ASN A 77 -12.33 12.24 -8.11
CA ASN A 77 -12.85 13.60 -8.29
C ASN A 77 -14.34 13.61 -8.71
N ARG A 78 -15.21 12.94 -7.94
CA ARG A 78 -16.65 12.89 -8.25
C ARG A 78 -17.45 13.38 -7.05
N ASP A 79 -18.44 14.23 -7.27
CA ASP A 79 -19.17 14.86 -6.18
C ASP A 79 -20.13 13.90 -5.46
N ALA A 80 -20.80 13.02 -6.21
CA ALA A 80 -21.77 12.11 -5.63
C ALA A 80 -21.12 10.81 -5.14
N PHE A 81 -21.34 10.48 -3.86
CA PHE A 81 -20.82 9.27 -3.20
C PHE A 81 -21.10 7.98 -3.99
N ARG A 82 -22.27 7.85 -4.62
CA ARG A 82 -22.62 6.70 -5.48
C ARG A 82 -21.63 6.47 -6.63
N PHE A 83 -21.13 7.53 -7.26
CA PHE A 83 -20.18 7.41 -8.36
C PHE A 83 -18.76 7.14 -7.84
N GLN A 84 -18.43 7.68 -6.66
CA GLN A 84 -17.19 7.37 -5.97
C GLN A 84 -17.14 5.88 -5.63
N LEU A 85 -18.22 5.32 -5.07
CA LEU A 85 -18.35 3.89 -4.81
C LEU A 85 -18.20 3.05 -6.08
N ARG A 86 -18.83 3.45 -7.19
CA ARG A 86 -18.68 2.75 -8.48
C ARG A 86 -17.22 2.73 -8.96
N ALA A 87 -16.47 3.82 -8.76
CA ALA A 87 -15.05 3.88 -9.11
C ALA A 87 -14.22 2.91 -8.24
N ILE A 88 -14.52 2.85 -6.94
CA ILE A 88 -13.89 1.89 -6.02
C ILE A 88 -14.22 0.44 -6.42
N ASP A 89 -15.50 0.15 -6.67
CA ASP A 89 -15.95 -1.19 -7.09
C ASP A 89 -15.25 -1.63 -8.38
N ALA A 90 -15.09 -0.73 -9.36
CA ALA A 90 -14.37 -1.01 -10.61
C ALA A 90 -12.89 -1.32 -10.37
N ALA A 91 -12.23 -0.54 -9.49
CA ALA A 91 -10.83 -0.78 -9.15
C ALA A 91 -10.63 -2.10 -8.37
N LEU A 92 -11.54 -2.45 -7.47
CA LEU A 92 -11.51 -3.72 -6.75
C LEU A 92 -11.80 -4.91 -7.67
N ALA A 93 -12.72 -4.75 -8.63
CA ALA A 93 -12.98 -5.77 -9.65
C ALA A 93 -11.74 -6.04 -10.51
N GLU A 94 -10.99 -5.00 -10.88
CA GLU A 94 -9.73 -5.14 -11.58
C GLU A 94 -8.69 -5.93 -10.75
N LEU A 95 -8.56 -5.63 -9.46
CA LEU A 95 -7.66 -6.39 -8.57
C LEU A 95 -8.06 -7.85 -8.44
N LYS A 96 -9.36 -8.16 -8.43
CA LYS A 96 -9.86 -9.54 -8.45
C LYS A 96 -9.51 -10.23 -9.78
N GLN A 97 -9.70 -9.54 -10.90
CA GLN A 97 -9.36 -10.04 -12.24
C GLN A 97 -7.86 -10.36 -12.36
N LYS A 98 -6.99 -9.54 -11.76
CA LYS A 98 -5.53 -9.73 -11.73
C LYS A 98 -5.06 -10.71 -10.65
N ARG A 99 -5.98 -11.47 -10.02
CA ARG A 99 -5.68 -12.46 -8.97
C ARG A 99 -4.94 -11.90 -7.75
N VAL A 100 -5.13 -10.61 -7.46
CA VAL A 100 -4.62 -9.98 -6.24
C VAL A 100 -5.59 -10.24 -5.08
N LEU A 101 -6.89 -10.13 -5.37
CA LEU A 101 -7.97 -10.41 -4.43
C LEU A 101 -8.68 -11.71 -4.79
N TYR A 102 -8.91 -12.55 -3.79
CA TYR A 102 -9.75 -13.74 -3.91
C TYR A 102 -11.23 -13.35 -3.79
N GLU A 103 -11.56 -12.60 -2.74
CA GLU A 103 -12.93 -12.23 -2.41
C GLU A 103 -13.00 -10.78 -1.89
N ILE A 104 -14.13 -10.15 -2.16
CA ILE A 104 -14.44 -8.78 -1.77
C ILE A 104 -15.79 -8.80 -1.04
N GLY A 105 -15.75 -8.68 0.28
CA GLY A 105 -16.93 -8.42 1.10
C GLY A 105 -17.29 -6.93 1.07
N LYS A 106 -18.58 -6.60 1.07
CA LYS A 106 -19.08 -5.23 1.07
C LYS A 106 -20.22 -5.09 2.06
N LYS A 107 -20.03 -4.26 3.09
CA LYS A 107 -21.03 -3.98 4.13
C LYS A 107 -21.38 -2.51 4.14
N ARG A 108 -22.66 -2.18 3.99
CA ARG A 108 -23.14 -0.80 4.09
C ARG A 108 -23.24 -0.39 5.56
N ILE A 109 -22.80 0.82 5.86
CA ILE A 109 -23.06 1.52 7.12
C ILE A 109 -24.15 2.54 6.80
N ASN A 110 -25.31 2.38 7.40
CA ASN A 110 -26.42 3.29 7.25
C ASN A 110 -26.41 4.30 8.41
N ASP A 111 -26.97 5.48 8.16
CA ASP A 111 -27.14 6.52 9.17
C ASP A 111 -27.96 5.98 10.35
N GLY A 112 -27.53 6.29 11.58
CA GLY A 112 -28.22 5.90 12.81
C GLY A 112 -29.62 6.51 12.94
N ARG A 113 -29.89 7.63 12.24
CA ARG A 113 -31.20 8.32 12.24
C ARG A 113 -32.09 7.92 11.07
N ASP A 114 -31.51 7.69 9.89
CA ASP A 114 -32.24 7.24 8.71
C ASP A 114 -31.56 6.01 8.08
N ARG A 115 -32.16 4.83 8.32
CA ARG A 115 -31.69 3.55 7.79
C ARG A 115 -31.68 3.48 6.26
N ARG A 116 -32.35 4.39 5.54
CA ARG A 116 -32.34 4.45 4.06
C ARG A 116 -31.13 5.18 3.52
N LYS A 117 -30.52 6.06 4.30
CA LYS A 117 -29.34 6.83 3.90
C LYS A 117 -28.07 6.03 4.20
N ILE A 118 -27.27 5.81 3.16
CA ILE A 118 -25.96 5.17 3.30
C ILE A 118 -24.98 6.25 3.74
N GLU A 119 -24.39 6.08 4.91
CA GLU A 119 -23.36 6.97 5.45
C GLU A 119 -21.98 6.57 4.90
N ASP A 120 -21.65 5.27 4.92
CA ASP A 120 -20.38 4.76 4.43
C ASP A 120 -20.49 3.29 3.98
N VAL A 121 -19.42 2.77 3.39
CA VAL A 121 -19.32 1.36 3.00
C VAL A 121 -17.99 0.80 3.49
N VAL A 122 -18.05 -0.34 4.15
CA VAL A 122 -16.87 -1.11 4.56
C VAL A 122 -16.60 -2.20 3.54
N TYR A 123 -15.39 -2.23 3.02
CA TYR A 123 -14.87 -3.30 2.18
C TYR A 123 -14.01 -4.24 3.01
N GLN A 124 -14.26 -5.54 2.85
CA GLN A 124 -13.43 -6.62 3.38
C GLN A 124 -12.70 -7.25 2.20
N LEU A 125 -11.40 -7.03 2.12
CA LEU A 125 -10.56 -7.46 1.01
C LEU A 125 -9.80 -8.71 1.42
N ILE A 126 -10.15 -9.85 0.85
CA ILE A 126 -9.47 -11.12 1.10
C ILE A 126 -8.47 -11.34 -0.04
N PRO A 127 -7.16 -11.22 0.21
CA PRO A 127 -6.16 -11.42 -0.84
C PRO A 127 -6.01 -12.89 -1.22
N THR A 128 -5.47 -13.13 -2.40
CA THR A 128 -5.08 -14.48 -2.82
C THR A 128 -3.87 -14.97 -2.02
N HIS A 129 -3.73 -16.29 -1.94
CA HIS A 129 -2.54 -16.91 -1.36
C HIS A 129 -1.26 -16.50 -2.10
N GLU A 130 -1.30 -16.44 -3.43
CA GLU A 130 -0.18 -15.99 -4.28
C GLU A 130 0.29 -14.59 -3.88
N PHE A 131 -0.63 -13.63 -3.77
CA PHE A 131 -0.30 -12.27 -3.36
C PHE A 131 0.27 -12.23 -1.93
N ALA A 132 -0.34 -12.96 -0.99
CA ALA A 132 0.16 -13.03 0.38
C ALA A 132 1.59 -13.58 0.44
N GLN A 133 1.90 -14.63 -0.34
CA GLN A 133 3.25 -15.17 -0.45
C GLN A 133 4.23 -14.15 -1.02
N GLN A 134 3.85 -13.39 -2.05
CA GLN A 134 4.70 -12.34 -2.61
C GLN A 134 5.06 -11.28 -1.55
N VAL A 135 4.08 -10.85 -0.75
CA VAL A 135 4.33 -9.89 0.35
C VAL A 135 5.26 -10.49 1.41
N ILE A 136 5.04 -11.74 1.81
CA ILE A 136 5.91 -12.46 2.76
C ILE A 136 7.35 -12.56 2.22
N MET A 137 7.51 -12.93 0.95
CA MET A 137 8.82 -13.02 0.30
C MET A 137 9.51 -11.65 0.22
N GLY A 138 8.75 -10.59 -0.08
CA GLY A 138 9.24 -9.21 -0.06
C GLY A 138 9.79 -8.82 1.31
N ASN A 139 9.06 -9.15 2.38
CA ASN A 139 9.50 -8.90 3.75
C ASN A 139 10.75 -9.71 4.12
N LYS A 140 10.79 -11.00 3.80
CA LYS A 140 11.97 -11.86 4.02
C LYS A 140 13.20 -11.31 3.29
N ARG A 141 13.03 -10.86 2.04
CA ARG A 141 14.12 -10.27 1.24
C ARG A 141 14.63 -8.98 1.87
N LEU A 142 13.73 -8.14 2.41
CA LEU A 142 14.13 -6.90 3.08
C LEU A 142 14.95 -7.19 4.34
N LEU A 143 14.55 -8.18 5.15
CA LEU A 143 15.31 -8.62 6.33
C LEU A 143 16.74 -9.06 5.96
N VAL A 144 16.87 -9.90 4.93
CA VAL A 144 18.20 -10.33 4.45
C VAL A 144 19.06 -9.15 3.96
N LEU A 145 18.44 -8.14 3.33
CA LEU A 145 19.16 -6.94 2.90
C LEU A 145 19.61 -6.09 4.11
N GLN A 146 18.80 -6.00 5.15
CA GLN A 146 19.13 -5.30 6.40
C GLN A 146 20.29 -6.00 7.13
N GLU A 147 20.22 -7.32 7.31
CA GLU A 147 21.31 -8.10 7.92
C GLU A 147 22.63 -7.95 7.17
N ARG A 148 22.59 -7.90 5.83
CA ARG A 148 23.79 -7.65 5.01
C ARG A 148 24.31 -6.23 5.19
N ALA A 149 23.43 -5.23 5.24
CA ALA A 149 23.80 -3.84 5.43
C ALA A 149 24.43 -3.59 6.83
N GLU A 150 23.97 -4.32 7.84
CA GLU A 150 24.55 -4.33 9.19
C GLU A 150 25.96 -4.96 9.19
N LYS A 151 26.14 -6.12 8.55
CA LYS A 151 27.46 -6.76 8.40
C LYS A 151 28.47 -5.89 7.66
N ASP A 152 28.03 -5.14 6.66
CA ASP A 152 28.86 -4.21 5.90
C ASP A 152 29.16 -2.89 6.64
N GLY A 153 28.64 -2.69 7.86
CA GLY A 153 28.80 -1.45 8.64
C GLY A 153 28.11 -0.21 8.04
N LYS A 154 27.18 -0.41 7.10
CA LYS A 154 26.47 0.67 6.38
C LYS A 154 25.12 1.03 7.00
N ALA A 155 24.58 0.17 7.86
CA ALA A 155 23.34 0.43 8.58
C ALA A 155 23.63 1.04 9.96
N ARG A 156 23.22 2.30 10.18
CA ARG A 156 22.96 2.80 11.53
C ARG A 156 21.56 2.35 11.95
N THR A 157 21.51 1.49 12.97
CA THR A 157 20.48 1.49 14.01
C THR A 157 20.22 2.94 14.46
N SER A 158 19.01 3.44 14.66
CA SER A 158 17.66 2.89 14.73
C SER A 158 16.67 4.06 14.60
N PHE A 159 15.46 3.82 14.10
CA PHE A 159 14.29 4.68 14.39
C PHE A 159 13.62 4.27 15.72
N SER A 160 14.22 3.36 16.51
CA SER A 160 13.72 2.97 17.83
C SER A 160 13.79 4.12 18.82
N ASP A 161 14.71 5.07 18.62
CA ASP A 161 14.92 6.17 19.56
C ASP A 161 13.89 7.30 19.38
N ALA A 162 13.21 7.37 18.22
CA ALA A 162 12.16 8.35 17.98
C ALA A 162 10.85 8.04 18.72
N LYS A 163 10.62 6.77 19.11
CA LYS A 163 9.44 6.40 19.90
C LYS A 163 9.66 6.64 21.40
N ALA A 164 10.90 6.58 21.88
CA ALA A 164 11.24 6.89 23.26
C ALA A 164 11.20 8.40 23.56
N VAL A 165 11.47 9.26 22.58
CA VAL A 165 11.46 10.73 22.77
C VAL A 165 10.04 11.30 22.91
N LEU A 166 9.02 10.62 22.37
CA LEU A 166 7.62 11.05 22.49
C LEU A 166 6.90 10.53 23.74
N GLU A 167 7.51 9.63 24.53
CA GLU A 167 6.93 9.09 25.77
C GLU A 167 7.56 9.71 27.05
N ILE A 168 8.43 10.72 26.92
CA ILE A 168 9.04 11.47 28.06
C ILE A 168 8.51 12.92 28.11
N SER A 169 7.46 13.23 27.36
CA SER A 169 6.82 14.56 27.33
C SER A 169 5.35 14.48 27.73
N ASP A 170 5.06 13.94 28.92
CA ASP A 170 3.80 14.12 29.66
C ASP A 170 4.10 14.14 31.17
#